data_AF-A0A9D8NFK2-F1
#
_entry.id   AF-A0A9D8NFK2-F1
#
_cell.length_a   1.000
_cell.length_b   1.000
_cell.length_c   1.000
_cell.angle_alpha   90.00
_cell.angle_beta   90.00
_cell.angle_gamma   90.00
#
_symmetry.space_group_name_H-M   'P 1'
#
loop_
_entity.id
_entity.type
_entity.pdbx_description
1 polymer ?
#
loop_
_entity_poly.entity_id
_entity_poly.type
_entity_poly.pdbx_seq_one_letter_code
_entity_poly.pdbx_strand_id
1 'polypeptide(L)'
;MNTDRLTAGSAAKPAEDKAEKKPAAADPGKASDTATPAATAPVALLGPCLEPLFLKTFVEALHAPQRRASASEWEKALSKTFDLIHPSPGGHEWFVLAPGMPMNCPFTGSRLTAPVPFAEFYREKSPGERAFKAEGHSLTIWHNMYIYKWHLFSNVSPLDADRTPQGYFSFHQGRWWLVNQSGHDMCIIDGAYVRHGEHVEIVPGLRLLLSEEPGGRLAAFDFMRS
;
A
#
# COMPACT_ATOMS: atom_id res chain seq x y z
N MET A 1 29.72 63.36 41.06
CA MET A 1 28.98 64.62 40.90
C MET A 1 27.53 64.30 40.59
N ASN A 2 26.63 64.78 41.44
CA ASN A 2 25.17 64.96 41.28
C ASN A 2 24.79 65.51 39.89
N THR A 3 23.58 65.36 39.32
CA THR A 3 22.20 65.49 39.88
C THR A 3 21.15 65.04 38.83
N ASP A 4 20.02 64.46 39.30
CA ASP A 4 18.57 64.75 39.02
C ASP A 4 18.11 65.32 37.65
N ARG A 5 16.91 65.08 37.08
CA ARG A 5 15.59 64.59 37.57
C ARG A 5 14.62 64.34 36.40
N LEU A 6 13.57 63.59 36.74
CA LEU A 6 12.29 63.24 36.09
C LEU A 6 11.59 64.30 35.19
N THR A 7 10.79 63.81 34.22
CA THR A 7 9.32 64.00 34.19
C THR A 7 8.60 62.94 33.37
N ALA A 8 7.44 62.52 33.87
CA ALA A 8 6.56 61.48 33.35
C ALA A 8 5.49 62.06 32.39
N GLY A 9 5.01 61.22 31.47
CA GLY A 9 3.85 61.50 30.62
C GLY A 9 3.17 60.20 30.21
N SER A 10 2.10 59.87 30.92
CA SER A 10 1.22 58.71 30.80
C SER A 10 0.44 58.65 29.48
N ALA A 11 0.31 57.46 28.88
CA ALA A 11 -0.98 56.90 28.45
C ALA A 11 -0.82 55.44 28.00
N ALA A 12 -1.51 54.54 28.69
CA ALA A 12 -1.64 53.13 28.35
C ALA A 12 -3.00 52.84 27.69
N LYS A 13 -3.01 51.75 26.89
CA LYS A 13 -4.11 50.87 26.40
C LYS A 13 -4.50 51.01 24.91
N PRO A 14 -5.09 49.97 24.29
CA PRO A 14 -5.16 48.53 24.66
C PRO A 14 -4.80 47.56 23.52
N ALA A 15 -4.72 46.27 23.89
CA ALA A 15 -4.61 45.12 23.00
C ALA A 15 -5.75 45.06 21.97
N GLU A 16 -5.41 44.78 20.71
CA GLU A 16 -6.37 44.45 19.66
C GLU A 16 -6.93 43.05 19.86
N ASP A 17 -8.24 43.03 20.08
CA ASP A 17 -9.11 41.86 20.11
C ASP A 17 -9.31 41.36 18.67
N LYS A 18 -8.80 40.17 18.33
CA LYS A 18 -9.05 39.54 17.03
C LYS A 18 -10.44 38.90 17.06
N ALA A 19 -11.43 39.66 16.61
CA ALA A 19 -12.79 39.16 16.38
C ALA A 19 -12.78 38.00 15.35
N GLU A 20 -13.35 36.88 15.78
CA GLU A 20 -13.56 35.65 15.03
C GLU A 20 -14.60 35.85 13.92
N LYS A 21 -14.20 35.66 12.67
CA LYS A 21 -15.05 35.89 11.49
C LYS A 21 -15.86 34.63 11.18
N LYS A 22 -17.15 34.65 11.53
CA LYS A 22 -18.14 33.62 11.16
C LYS A 22 -18.21 33.46 9.64
N PRO A 23 -18.16 32.23 9.06
CA PRO A 23 -18.27 32.06 7.62
C PRO A 23 -19.71 32.32 7.16
N ALA A 24 -19.83 33.06 6.05
CA ALA A 24 -21.10 33.36 5.41
C ALA A 24 -21.68 32.10 4.74
N ALA A 25 -23.00 31.93 4.83
CA ALA A 25 -23.73 30.88 4.15
C ALA A 25 -23.61 31.04 2.62
N ALA A 26 -23.41 29.92 1.92
CA ALA A 26 -23.33 29.88 0.46
C ALA A 26 -24.70 30.20 -0.18
N ASP A 27 -24.68 31.12 -1.15
CA ASP A 27 -25.80 31.52 -1.99
C ASP A 27 -26.10 30.42 -3.04
N PRO A 28 -27.33 29.86 -3.12
CA PRO A 28 -27.65 28.73 -3.99
C PRO A 28 -27.76 29.07 -5.49
N GLY A 29 -27.39 30.28 -5.91
CA GLY A 29 -27.71 30.82 -7.24
C GLY A 29 -26.58 30.90 -8.28
N LYS A 30 -25.34 30.46 -8.02
CA LYS A 30 -24.26 30.52 -9.03
C LYS A 30 -23.90 29.13 -9.57
N ALA A 31 -24.51 28.78 -10.70
CA ALA A 31 -24.00 27.76 -11.60
C ALA A 31 -22.60 28.18 -12.08
N SER A 32 -21.59 27.40 -11.72
CA SER A 32 -20.22 27.49 -12.24
C SER A 32 -19.99 26.33 -13.19
N ASP A 33 -20.74 26.29 -14.28
CA ASP A 33 -20.63 25.23 -15.29
C ASP A 33 -19.61 25.60 -16.36
N THR A 34 -18.34 25.59 -15.97
CA THR A 34 -17.25 25.21 -16.89
C THR A 34 -16.32 24.26 -16.14
N ALA A 35 -16.88 23.18 -15.59
CA ALA A 35 -16.08 22.06 -15.15
C ALA A 35 -15.41 21.45 -16.39
N THR A 36 -14.09 21.57 -16.50
CA THR A 36 -13.28 20.68 -17.32
C THR A 36 -13.79 19.25 -17.10
N PRO A 37 -14.15 18.48 -18.14
CA PRO A 37 -14.66 17.14 -17.95
C PRO A 37 -13.64 16.38 -17.10
N ALA A 38 -14.10 15.90 -15.94
CA ALA A 38 -13.25 15.14 -15.03
C ALA A 38 -12.68 13.97 -15.83
N ALA A 39 -11.34 13.83 -15.81
CA ALA A 39 -10.68 12.69 -16.44
C ALA A 39 -11.39 11.41 -15.98
N THR A 40 -12.00 10.69 -16.93
CA THR A 40 -12.84 9.55 -16.62
C THR A 40 -11.95 8.33 -16.46
N ALA A 41 -11.67 7.95 -15.21
CA ALA A 41 -10.91 6.75 -14.88
C ALA A 41 -11.85 5.57 -14.63
N PRO A 42 -11.66 4.41 -15.29
CA PRO A 42 -12.44 3.21 -14.98
C PRO A 42 -12.20 2.75 -13.53
N VAL A 43 -13.26 2.34 -12.84
CA VAL A 43 -13.16 1.79 -11.47
C VAL A 43 -12.25 0.56 -11.39
N ALA A 44 -12.12 -0.20 -12.48
CA ALA A 44 -11.22 -1.34 -12.60
C ALA A 44 -9.75 -0.99 -12.34
N LEU A 45 -9.35 0.29 -12.47
CA LEU A 45 -8.00 0.74 -12.11
C LEU A 45 -7.71 0.66 -10.61
N LEU A 46 -8.75 0.55 -9.77
CA LEU A 46 -8.60 0.32 -8.33
C LEU A 46 -8.14 -1.11 -8.00
N GLY A 47 -8.16 -2.01 -8.99
CA GLY A 47 -7.71 -3.38 -8.85
C GLY A 47 -8.62 -4.26 -8.00
N PRO A 48 -8.22 -5.54 -7.78
CA PRO A 48 -9.11 -6.61 -7.33
C PRO A 48 -9.62 -6.45 -5.90
N CYS A 49 -8.98 -5.60 -5.08
CA CYS A 49 -9.36 -5.41 -3.68
C CYS A 49 -10.36 -4.25 -3.50
N LEU A 50 -10.13 -3.11 -4.15
CA LEU A 50 -10.94 -1.91 -3.97
C LEU A 50 -12.11 -1.80 -4.96
N GLU A 51 -11.97 -2.30 -6.18
CA GLU A 51 -13.05 -2.27 -7.17
C GLU A 51 -14.36 -2.91 -6.64
N PRO A 52 -14.34 -4.11 -6.05
CA PRO A 52 -15.58 -4.71 -5.53
C PRO A 52 -16.21 -3.91 -4.39
N LEU A 53 -15.41 -3.30 -3.51
CA LEU A 53 -15.93 -2.46 -2.42
C LEU A 53 -16.53 -1.15 -2.93
N PHE A 54 -15.91 -0.58 -3.97
CA PHE A 54 -16.41 0.61 -4.62
C PHE A 54 -17.78 0.34 -5.26
N LEU A 55 -17.89 -0.74 -6.06
CA LEU A 55 -19.15 -1.15 -6.68
C LEU A 55 -20.22 -1.49 -5.63
N LYS A 56 -19.88 -2.28 -4.60
CA LYS A 56 -20.76 -2.59 -3.48
C LYS A 56 -21.31 -1.32 -2.82
N THR A 57 -20.45 -0.33 -2.57
CA THR A 57 -20.81 0.85 -1.77
C THR A 57 -21.56 1.90 -2.57
N PHE A 58 -21.08 2.20 -3.77
CA PHE A 58 -21.53 3.34 -4.57
C PHE A 58 -22.46 2.96 -5.73
N VAL A 59 -22.60 1.67 -6.03
CA VAL A 59 -23.53 1.17 -7.05
C VAL A 59 -24.62 0.32 -6.40
N GLU A 60 -24.27 -0.80 -5.78
CA GLU A 60 -25.25 -1.75 -5.25
C GLU A 60 -26.00 -1.22 -4.00
N ALA A 61 -25.27 -0.61 -3.07
CA ALA A 61 -25.79 -0.09 -1.81
C ALA A 61 -26.05 1.43 -1.85
N LEU A 62 -26.20 2.02 -3.05
CA LEU A 62 -26.43 3.45 -3.22
C LEU A 62 -27.61 3.95 -2.37
N HIS A 63 -28.74 3.21 -2.44
CA HIS A 63 -29.98 3.50 -1.71
C HIS A 63 -30.17 2.64 -0.44
N ALA A 64 -29.18 1.85 -0.05
CA ALA A 64 -29.24 0.98 1.13
C ALA A 64 -27.97 1.14 1.98
N PRO A 65 -27.81 2.25 2.73
CA PRO A 65 -26.57 2.59 3.43
C PRO A 65 -26.03 1.50 4.35
N GLN A 66 -26.91 0.71 4.98
CA GLN A 66 -26.57 -0.42 5.84
C GLN A 66 -25.88 -1.59 5.13
N ARG A 67 -25.93 -1.66 3.79
CA ARG A 67 -25.28 -2.69 2.97
C ARG A 67 -23.92 -2.27 2.42
N ARG A 68 -23.50 -1.02 2.65
CA ARG A 68 -22.21 -0.50 2.19
C ARG A 68 -21.04 -1.24 2.83
N ALA A 69 -19.87 -1.16 2.21
CA ALA A 69 -18.66 -1.68 2.83
C ALA A 69 -18.38 -0.93 4.13
N SER A 70 -18.09 -1.70 5.18
CA SER A 70 -17.69 -1.22 6.50
C SER A 70 -16.29 -0.59 6.46
N ALA A 71 -15.96 0.21 7.48
CA ALA A 71 -14.62 0.80 7.62
C ALA A 71 -13.51 -0.27 7.63
N SER A 72 -13.73 -1.40 8.28
CA SER A 72 -12.77 -2.51 8.33
C SER A 72 -12.56 -3.18 6.97
N GLU A 73 -13.61 -3.33 6.15
CA GLU A 73 -13.48 -3.83 4.78
C GLU A 73 -12.61 -2.88 3.94
N TRP A 74 -12.86 -1.56 4.04
CA TRP A 74 -12.08 -0.54 3.34
C TRP A 74 -10.61 -0.56 3.76
N GLU A 75 -10.33 -0.57 5.05
CA GLU A 75 -8.95 -0.59 5.58
C GLU A 75 -8.17 -1.81 5.08
N LYS A 76 -8.79 -2.98 5.11
CA LYS A 76 -8.18 -4.22 4.61
C LYS A 76 -7.91 -4.16 3.11
N ALA A 77 -8.87 -3.67 2.33
CA ALA A 77 -8.73 -3.56 0.88
C ALA A 77 -7.68 -2.51 0.48
N LEU A 78 -7.63 -1.38 1.18
CA LEU A 78 -6.61 -0.35 0.99
C LEU A 78 -5.22 -0.94 1.27
N SER A 79 -5.03 -1.58 2.42
CA SER A 79 -3.76 -2.19 2.81
C SER A 79 -3.27 -3.19 1.75
N LYS A 80 -4.15 -4.08 1.27
CA LYS A 80 -3.80 -5.02 0.19
C LYS A 80 -3.52 -4.34 -1.15
N THR A 81 -4.20 -3.23 -1.45
CA THR A 81 -3.98 -2.51 -2.70
C THR A 81 -2.64 -1.78 -2.73
N PHE A 82 -2.16 -1.30 -1.58
CA PHE A 82 -0.81 -0.74 -1.48
C PHE A 82 0.27 -1.74 -1.91
N ASP A 83 0.11 -3.02 -1.58
CA ASP A 83 1.04 -4.07 -1.98
C ASP A 83 0.96 -4.42 -3.48
N LEU A 84 -0.02 -3.88 -4.21
CA LEU A 84 -0.19 -4.06 -5.65
C LEU A 84 0.33 -2.86 -6.46
N ILE A 85 0.88 -1.84 -5.79
CA ILE A 85 1.39 -0.64 -6.45
C ILE A 85 2.74 -0.93 -7.10
N HIS A 86 2.86 -0.61 -8.39
CA HIS A 86 4.08 -0.80 -9.19
C HIS A 86 4.46 0.52 -9.90
N PRO A 87 5.76 0.82 -10.06
CA PRO A 87 6.18 2.02 -10.79
C PRO A 87 5.84 1.91 -12.29
N SER A 88 5.55 3.05 -12.91
CA SER A 88 5.40 3.13 -14.37
C SER A 88 6.71 2.75 -15.08
N PRO A 89 6.70 2.37 -16.37
CA PRO A 89 7.93 2.11 -17.12
C PRO A 89 8.95 3.26 -17.07
N GLY A 90 8.49 4.51 -16.93
CA GLY A 90 9.36 5.68 -16.78
C GLY A 90 9.79 5.98 -15.34
N GLY A 91 9.22 5.29 -14.34
CA GLY A 91 9.55 5.44 -12.92
C GLY A 91 9.01 6.71 -12.25
N HIS A 92 8.18 7.51 -12.93
CA HIS A 92 7.68 8.78 -12.40
C HIS A 92 6.29 8.66 -11.77
N GLU A 93 5.46 7.73 -12.25
CA GLU A 93 4.12 7.47 -11.74
C GLU A 93 4.05 6.08 -11.12
N TRP A 94 3.02 5.85 -10.30
CA TRP A 94 2.76 4.58 -9.64
C TRP A 94 1.31 4.19 -9.84
N PHE A 95 1.05 2.93 -10.15
CA PHE A 95 -0.29 2.45 -10.46
C PHE A 95 -0.52 1.05 -9.89
N VAL A 96 -1.79 0.70 -9.70
CA VAL A 96 -2.18 -0.64 -9.26
C VAL A 96 -1.97 -1.61 -10.41
N LEU A 97 -1.16 -2.64 -10.17
CA LEU A 97 -0.89 -3.71 -11.11
C LEU A 97 -1.01 -5.03 -10.36
N ALA A 98 -2.08 -5.77 -10.60
CA ALA A 98 -2.31 -7.08 -10.01
C ALA A 98 -2.27 -8.19 -11.08
N PRO A 99 -2.03 -9.46 -10.68
CA PRO A 99 -2.15 -10.59 -11.60
C PRO A 99 -3.48 -10.59 -12.34
N GLY A 100 -3.44 -10.69 -13.67
CA GLY A 100 -4.62 -10.64 -14.54
C GLY A 100 -5.04 -9.23 -15.01
N MET A 101 -4.42 -8.17 -14.51
CA MET A 101 -4.66 -6.80 -15.01
C MET A 101 -3.80 -6.49 -16.25
N PRO A 102 -4.25 -5.58 -17.14
CA PRO A 102 -3.44 -5.10 -18.24
C PRO A 102 -2.13 -4.43 -17.76
N MET A 103 -1.01 -4.77 -18.40
CA MET A 103 0.31 -4.20 -18.09
C MET A 103 0.56 -2.83 -18.75
N ASN A 104 -0.50 -2.05 -18.96
CA ASN A 104 -0.44 -0.70 -19.52
C ASN A 104 -0.60 0.33 -18.38
N CYS A 105 0.32 1.30 -18.32
CA CYS A 105 0.22 2.40 -17.36
C CYS A 105 -0.99 3.28 -17.71
N PRO A 106 -1.92 3.53 -16.78
CA PRO A 106 -3.10 4.35 -17.06
C PRO A 106 -2.78 5.85 -17.19
N PHE A 107 -1.62 6.29 -16.71
CA PHE A 107 -1.21 7.70 -16.75
C PHE A 107 -0.49 8.06 -18.05
N THR A 108 0.40 7.16 -18.51
CA THR A 108 1.27 7.43 -19.66
C THR A 108 0.90 6.64 -20.90
N GLY A 109 0.05 5.61 -20.79
CA GLY A 109 -0.28 4.66 -21.86
C GLY A 109 0.82 3.63 -22.14
N SER A 110 2.05 3.87 -21.66
CA SER A 110 3.21 3.01 -21.86
C SER A 110 2.99 1.61 -21.28
N ARG A 111 3.43 0.60 -22.02
CA ARG A 111 3.34 -0.81 -21.62
C ARG A 111 4.61 -1.26 -20.88
N LEU A 112 4.44 -2.00 -19.80
CA LEU A 112 5.52 -2.76 -19.18
C LEU A 112 5.83 -3.98 -20.08
N THR A 113 7.04 -4.02 -20.62
CA THR A 113 7.50 -5.09 -21.54
C THR A 113 8.30 -6.18 -20.84
N ALA A 114 8.95 -5.85 -19.72
CA ALA A 114 9.62 -6.83 -18.89
C ALA A 114 8.60 -7.61 -18.04
N PRO A 115 8.80 -8.92 -17.82
CA PRO A 115 8.00 -9.67 -16.86
C PRO A 115 8.07 -9.06 -15.46
N VAL A 116 6.92 -8.92 -14.81
CA VAL A 116 6.83 -8.36 -13.45
C VAL A 116 6.54 -9.49 -12.45
N PRO A 117 7.43 -9.75 -11.49
CA PRO A 117 7.18 -10.76 -10.49
C PRO A 117 6.06 -10.34 -9.54
N PHE A 118 5.36 -11.34 -9.01
CA PHE A 118 4.45 -11.17 -7.89
C PHE A 118 4.54 -12.37 -6.96
N ALA A 119 4.07 -12.18 -5.73
CA ALA A 119 3.88 -13.25 -4.76
C ALA A 119 2.40 -13.32 -4.36
N GLU A 120 1.83 -14.52 -4.29
CA GLU A 120 0.56 -14.76 -3.62
C GLU A 120 0.82 -15.31 -2.21
N PHE A 121 0.12 -14.76 -1.22
CA PHE A 121 0.25 -15.17 0.17
C PHE A 121 -0.78 -16.22 0.57
N TYR A 122 -0.28 -17.21 1.30
CA TYR A 122 -1.06 -18.28 1.89
C TYR A 122 -0.71 -18.37 3.37
N ARG A 123 -1.72 -18.61 4.20
CA ARG A 123 -1.55 -18.94 5.62
C ARG A 123 -1.64 -20.43 5.86
N GLU A 124 -0.93 -20.91 6.86
CA GLU A 124 -1.12 -22.27 7.34
C GLU A 124 -2.54 -22.45 7.92
N LYS A 125 -3.18 -23.60 7.66
CA LYS A 125 -4.52 -23.91 8.16
C LYS A 125 -4.51 -24.21 9.66
N SER A 126 -3.48 -24.90 10.13
CA SER A 126 -3.25 -25.27 11.52
C SER A 126 -1.74 -25.37 11.74
N PRO A 127 -1.22 -24.93 12.90
CA PRO A 127 0.22 -24.93 13.17
C PRO A 127 0.86 -26.30 12.93
N GLY A 128 1.85 -26.36 12.05
CA GLY A 128 2.65 -27.56 11.77
C GLY A 128 2.04 -28.58 10.80
N GLU A 129 0.84 -28.33 10.26
CA GLU A 129 0.19 -29.23 9.30
C GLU A 129 0.79 -29.11 7.87
N ARG A 130 1.55 -28.04 7.58
CA ARG A 130 2.04 -27.69 6.23
C ARG A 130 0.93 -27.66 5.16
N ALA A 131 -0.31 -27.50 5.58
CA ALA A 131 -1.48 -27.33 4.73
C ALA A 131 -1.80 -25.83 4.65
N PHE A 132 -1.76 -25.26 3.45
CA PHE A 132 -1.90 -23.82 3.25
C PHE A 132 -3.25 -23.43 2.63
N LYS A 133 -3.76 -22.25 3.00
CA LYS A 133 -4.98 -21.64 2.44
C LYS A 133 -4.66 -20.25 1.90
N ALA A 134 -5.10 -19.98 0.67
CA ALA A 134 -4.94 -18.67 0.04
C ALA A 134 -5.60 -17.56 0.87
N GLU A 135 -4.90 -16.43 1.01
CA GLU A 135 -5.40 -15.26 1.73
C GLU A 135 -6.11 -14.24 0.83
N GLY A 136 -6.06 -14.44 -0.49
CA GLY A 136 -6.46 -13.44 -1.48
C GLY A 136 -5.66 -12.14 -1.29
N HIS A 137 -4.38 -12.26 -0.96
CA HIS A 137 -3.45 -11.16 -0.77
C HIS A 137 -2.24 -11.46 -1.64
N SER A 138 -1.92 -10.53 -2.54
CA SER A 138 -0.76 -10.62 -3.42
C SER A 138 0.13 -9.39 -3.24
N LEU A 139 1.40 -9.54 -3.55
CA LEU A 139 2.42 -8.51 -3.53
C LEU A 139 3.03 -8.41 -4.93
N THR A 140 2.90 -7.25 -5.57
CA THR A 140 3.51 -6.95 -6.86
C THR A 140 4.92 -6.42 -6.64
N ILE A 141 5.90 -7.06 -7.25
CA ILE A 141 7.31 -6.89 -6.90
C ILE A 141 8.00 -5.97 -7.90
N TRP A 142 8.76 -5.01 -7.36
CA TRP A 142 9.63 -4.11 -8.13
C TRP A 142 11.01 -3.99 -7.47
N HIS A 143 11.99 -3.43 -8.20
CA HIS A 143 13.39 -3.42 -7.79
C HIS A 143 13.62 -2.50 -6.58
N ASN A 144 14.33 -2.98 -5.55
CA ASN A 144 14.57 -2.31 -4.28
C ASN A 144 13.31 -2.13 -3.41
N MET A 145 12.28 -2.94 -3.65
CA MET A 145 11.13 -3.03 -2.75
C MET A 145 11.51 -3.80 -1.48
N TYR A 146 11.23 -3.22 -0.31
CA TYR A 146 11.35 -3.91 0.97
C TYR A 146 10.11 -4.71 1.32
N ILE A 147 10.30 -5.78 2.10
CA ILE A 147 9.23 -6.47 2.81
C ILE A 147 9.36 -6.23 4.32
N TYR A 148 8.28 -6.43 5.03
CA TYR A 148 8.11 -6.07 6.44
C TYR A 148 7.35 -7.17 7.18
N LYS A 149 7.23 -7.08 8.51
CA LYS A 149 6.61 -8.14 9.32
C LYS A 149 5.20 -8.52 8.86
N TRP A 150 4.36 -7.56 8.45
CA TRP A 150 3.01 -7.85 7.93
C TRP A 150 3.01 -8.57 6.58
N HIS A 151 4.14 -8.67 5.88
CA HIS A 151 4.29 -9.51 4.69
C HIS A 151 4.66 -10.95 5.08
N LEU A 152 5.54 -11.11 6.07
CA LEU A 152 6.01 -12.41 6.57
C LEU A 152 4.92 -13.14 7.38
N PHE A 153 4.05 -12.40 8.06
CA PHE A 153 3.11 -12.92 9.03
C PHE A 153 1.67 -12.52 8.74
N SER A 154 0.76 -13.49 8.80
CA SER A 154 -0.68 -13.32 8.57
C SER A 154 -1.43 -12.68 9.74
N ASN A 155 -0.82 -12.66 10.93
CA ASN A 155 -1.36 -12.12 12.17
C ASN A 155 -0.78 -10.76 12.56
N VAL A 156 -0.03 -10.11 11.66
CA VAL A 156 0.57 -8.78 11.89
C VAL A 156 -0.09 -7.75 10.97
N SER A 157 -0.65 -6.70 11.56
CA SER A 157 -1.25 -5.57 10.81
C SER A 157 -0.19 -4.51 10.46
N PRO A 158 -0.19 -3.94 9.24
CA PRO A 158 0.72 -2.85 8.87
C PRO A 158 0.47 -1.54 9.65
N LEU A 159 -0.68 -1.38 10.31
CA LEU A 159 -1.01 -0.17 11.07
C LEU A 159 -0.20 -0.06 12.37
N ASP A 160 -0.06 -1.18 13.08
CA ASP A 160 0.55 -1.24 14.41
C ASP A 160 1.97 -1.83 14.39
N ALA A 161 2.40 -2.35 13.24
CA ALA A 161 3.69 -3.01 13.11
C ALA A 161 4.87 -2.04 13.07
N ASP A 162 5.99 -2.48 13.66
CA ASP A 162 7.30 -1.89 13.41
C ASP A 162 7.67 -1.98 11.92
N ARG A 163 8.27 -0.91 11.40
CA ARG A 163 8.63 -0.74 9.98
C ARG A 163 10.09 -1.09 9.70
N THR A 164 10.73 -1.88 10.56
CA THR A 164 12.05 -2.44 10.29
C THR A 164 11.96 -3.41 9.10
N PRO A 165 12.73 -3.20 8.02
CA PRO A 165 12.75 -4.11 6.88
C PRO A 165 13.12 -5.54 7.29
N GLN A 166 12.43 -6.51 6.70
CA GLN A 166 12.65 -7.95 6.91
C GLN A 166 13.31 -8.63 5.71
N GLY A 167 13.52 -7.87 4.63
CA GLY A 167 14.14 -8.33 3.40
C GLY A 167 13.83 -7.35 2.28
N TYR A 168 14.44 -7.59 1.11
CA TYR A 168 14.18 -6.77 -0.07
C TYR A 168 14.34 -7.55 -1.36
N PHE A 169 13.67 -7.07 -2.40
CA PHE A 169 13.79 -7.60 -3.75
C PHE A 169 14.82 -6.82 -4.56
N SER A 170 15.66 -7.52 -5.30
CA SER A 170 16.63 -6.93 -6.21
C SER A 170 16.56 -7.58 -7.58
N PHE A 171 16.65 -6.77 -8.63
CA PHE A 171 16.81 -7.24 -9.99
C PHE A 171 18.25 -6.99 -10.40
N HIS A 172 19.04 -8.06 -10.54
CA HIS A 172 20.46 -7.98 -10.80
C HIS A 172 20.88 -9.08 -11.78
N GLN A 173 21.63 -8.71 -12.83
CA GLN A 173 22.09 -9.60 -13.90
C GLN A 173 20.94 -10.37 -14.57
N GLY A 174 19.80 -9.71 -14.81
CA GLY A 174 18.64 -10.31 -15.47
C GLY A 174 17.84 -11.28 -14.60
N ARG A 175 18.15 -11.39 -13.31
CA ARG A 175 17.51 -12.30 -12.36
C ARG A 175 16.92 -11.53 -11.19
N TRP A 176 15.80 -12.02 -10.67
CA TRP A 176 15.16 -11.50 -9.48
C TRP A 176 15.64 -12.25 -8.25
N TRP A 177 15.90 -11.52 -7.18
CA TRP A 177 16.40 -12.06 -5.93
C TRP A 177 15.57 -11.52 -4.78
N LEU A 178 15.28 -12.36 -3.79
CA LEU A 178 14.84 -11.93 -2.46
C LEU A 178 16.00 -12.15 -1.48
N VAL A 179 16.40 -11.09 -0.79
CA VAL A 179 17.41 -11.13 0.27
C VAL A 179 16.70 -11.17 1.62
N ASN A 180 17.01 -12.16 2.46
CA ASN A 180 16.43 -12.32 3.78
C ASN A 180 17.16 -11.42 4.80
N GLN A 181 16.44 -10.52 5.46
CA GLN A 181 16.95 -9.67 6.55
C GLN A 181 16.11 -9.78 7.83
N SER A 182 15.25 -10.79 7.92
CA SER A 182 14.20 -10.90 8.95
C SER A 182 14.74 -11.25 10.34
N GLY A 183 15.91 -11.90 10.38
CA GLY A 183 16.52 -12.38 11.63
C GLY A 183 16.13 -13.81 11.97
N HIS A 184 15.27 -14.44 11.16
CA HIS A 184 14.97 -15.87 11.18
C HIS A 184 15.15 -16.47 9.78
N ASP A 185 15.13 -17.80 9.70
CA ASP A 185 15.32 -18.53 8.45
C ASP A 185 13.99 -18.60 7.67
N MET A 186 14.08 -18.39 6.35
CA MET A 186 13.00 -18.73 5.43
C MET A 186 13.23 -20.14 4.89
N CYS A 187 12.19 -20.84 4.45
CA CYS A 187 12.31 -22.23 3.99
C CYS A 187 11.66 -22.41 2.62
N ILE A 188 12.41 -22.88 1.63
CA ILE A 188 11.82 -23.31 0.36
C ILE A 188 11.03 -24.58 0.65
N ILE A 189 9.76 -24.64 0.22
CA ILE A 189 8.95 -25.85 0.42
C ILE A 189 9.64 -27.04 -0.24
N ASP A 190 9.88 -28.09 0.54
CA ASP A 190 10.63 -29.30 0.17
C ASP A 190 12.08 -29.04 -0.26
N GLY A 191 12.67 -27.91 0.16
CA GLY A 191 13.99 -27.47 -0.23
C GLY A 191 14.86 -26.96 0.93
N ALA A 192 15.82 -26.11 0.59
CA ALA A 192 16.77 -25.56 1.53
C ALA A 192 16.21 -24.36 2.32
N TYR A 193 16.86 -24.08 3.44
CA TYR A 193 16.69 -22.84 4.17
C TYR A 193 17.41 -21.69 3.48
N VAL A 194 16.85 -20.49 3.61
CA VAL A 194 17.44 -19.21 3.21
C VAL A 194 17.63 -18.42 4.50
N ARG A 195 18.85 -18.45 5.04
CA ARG A 195 19.19 -17.87 6.34
C ARG A 195 19.21 -16.34 6.28
N HIS A 196 19.24 -15.70 7.45
CA HIS A 196 19.48 -14.26 7.51
C HIS A 196 20.77 -13.88 6.77
N GLY A 197 20.68 -12.90 5.87
CA GLY A 197 21.78 -12.44 5.01
C GLY A 197 21.93 -13.24 3.72
N GLU A 198 21.26 -14.38 3.57
CA GLU A 198 21.23 -15.15 2.33
C GLU A 198 20.14 -14.63 1.37
N HIS A 199 20.16 -15.15 0.15
CA HIS A 199 19.24 -14.77 -0.90
C HIS A 199 18.76 -15.97 -1.69
N VAL A 200 17.58 -15.84 -2.27
CA VAL A 200 16.96 -16.84 -3.14
C VAL A 200 16.54 -16.20 -4.45
N GLU A 201 16.77 -16.89 -5.56
CA GLU A 201 16.29 -16.44 -6.86
C GLU A 201 14.77 -16.62 -6.94
N ILE A 202 14.08 -15.57 -7.39
CA ILE A 202 12.65 -15.62 -7.68
C ILE A 202 12.45 -16.17 -9.09
N VAL A 203 11.92 -17.39 -9.14
CA VAL A 203 11.58 -18.11 -10.37
C VAL A 203 10.10 -18.49 -10.36
N PRO A 204 9.45 -18.68 -11.53
CA PRO A 204 8.07 -19.14 -11.58
C PRO A 204 7.87 -20.44 -10.80
N GLY A 205 6.85 -20.47 -9.95
CA GLY A 205 6.51 -21.64 -9.13
C GLY A 205 7.33 -21.79 -7.85
N LEU A 206 8.27 -20.87 -7.56
CA LEU A 206 8.95 -20.87 -6.26
C LEU A 206 7.93 -20.74 -5.13
N ARG A 207 8.04 -21.62 -4.13
CA ARG A 207 7.21 -21.60 -2.93
C ARG A 207 8.13 -21.45 -1.71
N LEU A 208 8.03 -20.32 -1.02
CA LEU A 208 8.90 -19.94 0.08
C LEU A 208 8.06 -19.66 1.33
N LEU A 209 8.28 -20.46 2.37
CA LEU A 209 7.78 -20.17 3.70
C LEU A 209 8.64 -19.04 4.30
N LEU A 210 8.02 -17.88 4.52
CA LEU A 210 8.70 -16.65 4.94
C LEU A 210 9.07 -16.63 6.42
N SER A 211 8.43 -17.48 7.23
CA SER A 211 8.79 -17.75 8.61
C SER A 211 8.15 -19.07 9.06
N GLU A 212 8.86 -19.85 9.88
CA GLU A 212 8.31 -21.05 10.55
C GLU A 212 7.64 -20.72 11.90
N GLU A 213 7.72 -19.47 12.35
CA GLU A 213 7.03 -19.03 13.57
C GLU A 213 5.50 -19.01 13.37
N PRO A 214 4.70 -19.11 14.45
CA PRO A 214 3.25 -19.09 14.37
C PRO A 214 2.71 -17.87 13.62
N GLY A 215 1.90 -18.13 12.59
CA GLY A 215 1.33 -17.10 11.73
C GLY A 215 2.18 -16.78 10.49
N GLY A 216 3.33 -17.41 10.32
CA GLY A 216 4.17 -17.29 9.12
C GLY A 216 3.42 -17.60 7.83
N ARG A 217 3.73 -16.84 6.78
CA ARG A 217 3.11 -16.96 5.46
C ARG A 217 3.98 -17.77 4.52
N LEU A 218 3.31 -18.52 3.66
CA LEU A 218 3.87 -19.05 2.44
C LEU A 218 3.65 -18.04 1.31
N ALA A 219 4.73 -17.68 0.62
CA ALA A 219 4.70 -16.92 -0.62
C ALA A 219 4.88 -17.87 -1.82
N ALA A 220 3.95 -17.85 -2.76
CA ALA A 220 4.09 -18.51 -4.06
C ALA A 220 4.38 -17.45 -5.13
N PHE A 221 5.51 -17.58 -5.81
CA PHE A 221 5.99 -16.59 -6.77
C PHE A 221 5.69 -17.00 -8.20
N ASP A 222 5.29 -16.01 -9.00
CA ASP A 222 5.16 -16.13 -10.46
C ASP A 222 5.36 -14.76 -11.12
N PHE A 223 5.15 -14.66 -12.43
CA PHE A 223 5.42 -13.48 -13.24
C PHE A 223 4.23 -13.12 -14.12
N MET A 224 3.80 -11.86 -14.04
CA MET A 224 2.92 -11.26 -15.03
C MET A 224 3.70 -11.05 -16.33
N ARG A 225 3.06 -11.40 -17.45
CA ARG A 225 3.61 -11.27 -18.80
C ARG A 225 2.64 -10.48 -19.67
N SER A 226 3.20 -9.60 -20.49
CA SER A 226 2.46 -8.66 -21.33
C SER A 226 1.84 -9.33 -22.56
#